data_AF-A0A377LSK0-F1
#
_entry.id   AF-A0A377LSK0-F1
#
_cell.length_a   1.000
_cell.length_b   1.000
_cell.length_c   1.000
_cell.angle_alpha   90.00
_cell.angle_beta   90.00
_cell.angle_gamma   90.00
#
_symmetry.space_group_name_H-M   'P 1'
#
loop_
_entity.id
_entity.type
_entity.pdbx_description
1 polymer ?
#
loop_
_entity_poly.entity_id
_entity_poly.type
_entity_poly.pdbx_seq_one_letter_code
_entity_poly.pdbx_strand_id
1 'polypeptide(L)'
;MSKYVPDIQDALRVEGFPLFEVSNTTQLKFEMKNPNEPPVHSFEPVTSWLMIDADRRSGFVLGNDFITFHTTDYDNHVPFISSLILGLSKVLEFAKPSLVSRIGLRYLDAVFPEKSETIEQYLVKELHGVDFGWTPIQSIQESVYQTCVEPLISNGFMVSRIHKMNGQLGFPPDMIPNGLLPLPRFSNTEHRMHAIIDTDHYVEGNMSTDLQLIEKQILSLHSKVKEAFEGMVSDFARARWH
;
A
#
# COMPACT_ATOMS: atom_id res chain seq x y z
N MET A 1 -14.55 6.83 15.17
CA MET A 1 -14.19 7.83 14.14
C MET A 1 -15.36 8.72 13.71
N SER A 2 -16.53 8.17 13.37
CA SER A 2 -17.61 8.86 12.62
C SER A 2 -17.97 10.29 13.05
N LYS A 3 -17.99 10.60 14.35
CA LYS A 3 -18.29 11.94 14.86
C LYS A 3 -17.27 13.02 14.49
N TYR A 4 -16.05 12.65 14.15
CA TYR A 4 -14.94 13.56 13.80
C TYR A 4 -14.77 13.73 12.29
N VAL A 5 -15.46 12.90 11.49
CA VAL A 5 -15.32 12.89 10.03
C VAL A 5 -15.64 14.24 9.39
N PRO A 6 -16.72 14.97 9.77
CA PRO A 6 -17.01 16.26 9.17
C PRO A 6 -15.88 17.28 9.35
N ASP A 7 -15.26 17.34 10.53
CA ASP A 7 -14.16 18.28 10.81
C ASP A 7 -12.89 17.90 10.04
N ILE A 8 -12.54 16.61 10.01
CA ILE A 8 -11.40 16.10 9.24
C ILE A 8 -11.62 16.32 7.73
N GLN A 9 -12.83 16.07 7.24
CA GLN A 9 -13.20 16.30 5.84
C GLN A 9 -13.04 17.77 5.47
N ASP A 10 -13.58 18.71 6.26
CA ASP A 10 -13.46 20.13 5.93
C ASP A 10 -12.00 20.61 5.99
N ALA A 11 -11.22 20.09 6.95
CA ALA A 11 -9.79 20.37 7.05
C ALA A 11 -8.99 19.84 5.86
N LEU A 12 -9.31 18.67 5.31
CA LEU A 12 -8.63 18.12 4.12
C LEU A 12 -9.14 18.73 2.81
N ARG A 13 -10.39 19.18 2.77
CA ARG A 13 -11.00 19.86 1.61
C ARG A 13 -10.21 21.09 1.19
N VAL A 14 -9.76 21.90 2.16
CA VAL A 14 -8.96 23.11 1.90
C VAL A 14 -7.50 22.82 1.55
N GLU A 15 -7.04 21.58 1.76
CA GLU A 15 -5.68 21.11 1.46
C GLU A 15 -5.59 20.39 0.10
N GLY A 16 -6.66 20.42 -0.70
CA GLY A 16 -6.66 19.87 -2.07
C GLY A 16 -7.40 18.54 -2.24
N PHE A 17 -8.15 18.07 -1.24
CA PHE A 17 -8.96 16.84 -1.31
C PHE A 17 -10.48 17.13 -1.27
N PRO A 18 -11.04 17.79 -2.30
CA PRO A 18 -12.41 18.31 -2.24
C PRO A 18 -13.50 17.26 -2.42
N LEU A 19 -13.18 16.11 -3.01
CA LEU A 19 -14.16 15.05 -3.24
C LEU A 19 -14.35 14.23 -1.96
N PHE A 20 -15.60 13.88 -1.66
CA PHE A 20 -15.94 13.07 -0.50
C PHE A 20 -16.91 11.96 -0.88
N GLU A 21 -16.54 10.72 -0.56
CA GLU A 21 -17.36 9.54 -0.81
C GLU A 21 -17.45 8.68 0.45
N VAL A 22 -18.60 8.03 0.65
CA VAL A 22 -18.81 7.07 1.73
C VAL A 22 -18.89 5.68 1.14
N SER A 23 -18.00 4.80 1.56
CA SER A 23 -18.01 3.40 1.16
C SER A 23 -18.50 2.54 2.31
N ASN A 24 -19.49 1.69 2.03
CA ASN A 24 -20.04 0.72 2.98
C ASN A 24 -19.79 -0.68 2.43
N THR A 25 -18.99 -1.45 3.14
CA THR A 25 -18.69 -2.85 2.82
C THR A 25 -19.17 -3.75 3.94
N THR A 26 -19.57 -4.98 3.63
CA THR A 26 -19.97 -5.95 4.66
C THR A 26 -18.78 -6.84 4.97
N GLN A 27 -18.36 -6.90 6.24
CA GLN A 27 -17.32 -7.80 6.71
C GLN A 27 -17.94 -9.04 7.36
N LEU A 28 -17.40 -10.23 7.02
CA LEU A 28 -17.68 -11.46 7.73
C LEU A 28 -16.75 -11.56 8.95
N LYS A 29 -17.33 -11.65 10.13
CA LYS A 29 -16.60 -11.80 11.40
C LYS A 29 -16.95 -13.15 12.02
N PHE A 30 -15.95 -13.80 12.60
CA PHE A 30 -16.15 -15.03 13.37
C PHE A 30 -15.90 -14.73 14.85
N GLU A 31 -16.91 -14.94 15.69
CA GLU A 31 -16.81 -14.78 17.13
C GLU A 31 -16.70 -16.15 17.80
N MET A 32 -15.58 -16.38 18.49
CA MET A 32 -15.43 -17.53 19.37
C MET A 32 -15.94 -17.18 20.76
N LYS A 33 -17.16 -17.61 21.10
CA LYS A 33 -17.74 -17.41 22.44
C LYS A 33 -17.19 -18.40 23.46
N ASN A 34 -16.96 -19.65 23.04
CA ASN A 34 -16.39 -20.73 23.84
C ASN A 34 -15.35 -21.51 23.01
N PRO A 35 -14.21 -21.97 23.60
CA PRO A 35 -13.18 -22.73 22.87
C PRO A 35 -13.66 -24.07 22.29
N ASN A 36 -14.75 -24.63 22.84
CA ASN A 36 -15.29 -25.95 22.45
C ASN A 36 -16.52 -25.85 21.53
N GLU A 37 -16.95 -24.65 21.16
CA GLU A 37 -18.08 -24.45 20.24
C GLU A 37 -17.58 -23.94 18.89
N PRO A 38 -18.27 -24.29 17.79
CA PRO A 38 -17.97 -23.71 16.49
C PRO A 38 -18.04 -22.18 16.52
N PRO A 39 -17.14 -21.46 15.83
CA PRO A 39 -17.22 -20.01 15.71
C PRO A 39 -18.57 -19.58 15.13
N VAL A 40 -19.22 -18.61 15.75
CA VAL A 40 -20.45 -18.02 15.22
C VAL A 40 -20.07 -16.92 14.25
N HIS A 41 -20.62 -16.96 13.04
CA HIS A 41 -20.38 -15.89 12.07
C HIS A 41 -21.40 -14.76 12.23
N SER A 42 -20.94 -13.53 12.04
CA SER A 42 -21.77 -12.34 11.92
C SER A 42 -21.34 -11.50 10.71
N PHE A 43 -22.27 -10.71 10.20
CA PHE A 43 -21.99 -9.72 9.17
C PHE A 43 -22.06 -8.34 9.81
N GLU A 44 -20.95 -7.60 9.76
CA GLU A 44 -20.87 -6.25 10.30
C GLU A 44 -20.63 -5.27 9.15
N PRO A 45 -21.44 -4.19 9.02
CA PRO A 45 -21.14 -3.14 8.06
C PRO A 45 -19.90 -2.37 8.53
N VAL A 46 -18.95 -2.23 7.62
CA VAL A 46 -17.75 -1.40 7.78
C VAL A 46 -17.89 -0.20 6.87
N THR A 47 -17.93 0.98 7.50
CA THR A 47 -17.95 2.26 6.79
C THR A 47 -16.53 2.81 6.70
N SER A 48 -16.18 3.30 5.52
CA SER A 48 -14.98 4.11 5.30
C SER A 48 -15.36 5.40 4.58
N TRP A 49 -14.58 6.44 4.83
CA TRP A 49 -14.76 7.76 4.25
C TRP A 49 -13.56 8.08 3.37
N LEU A 50 -13.84 8.45 2.13
CA LEU A 50 -12.85 8.70 1.10
C LEU A 50 -12.77 10.21 0.88
N MET A 51 -11.60 10.80 1.08
CA MET A 51 -11.32 12.20 0.74
C MET A 51 -10.33 12.23 -0.41
N ILE A 52 -10.75 12.64 -1.61
CA ILE A 52 -9.98 12.46 -2.85
C ILE A 52 -9.70 13.81 -3.50
N ASP A 53 -8.54 13.94 -4.14
CA ASP A 53 -8.22 15.09 -4.99
C ASP A 53 -9.15 15.19 -6.21
N ALA A 54 -9.16 16.35 -6.87
CA ALA A 54 -10.05 16.59 -8.00
C ALA A 54 -9.77 15.65 -9.20
N ASP A 55 -8.52 15.22 -9.37
CA ASP A 55 -8.06 14.40 -10.48
C ASP A 55 -8.20 12.88 -10.21
N ARG A 56 -8.64 12.50 -9.01
CA ARG A 56 -8.71 11.12 -8.53
C ARG A 56 -7.38 10.38 -8.62
N ARG A 57 -6.29 11.05 -8.27
CA ARG A 57 -4.94 10.47 -8.26
C ARG A 57 -4.46 10.18 -6.86
N SER A 58 -4.88 10.97 -5.88
CA SER A 58 -4.47 10.82 -4.48
C SER A 58 -5.65 11.03 -3.55
N GLY A 59 -5.58 10.43 -2.38
CA GLY A 59 -6.63 10.59 -1.38
C GLY A 59 -6.30 10.00 -0.02
N PHE A 60 -7.28 10.11 0.86
CA PHE A 60 -7.28 9.46 2.16
C PHE A 60 -8.46 8.51 2.27
N VAL A 61 -8.19 7.34 2.82
CA VAL A 61 -9.22 6.42 3.31
C VAL A 61 -9.21 6.50 4.83
N LEU A 62 -10.28 7.01 5.40
CA LEU A 62 -10.50 7.04 6.83
C LEU A 62 -11.42 5.88 7.22
N GLY A 63 -10.91 4.98 8.05
CA GLY A 63 -11.67 3.88 8.64
C GLY A 63 -12.11 4.20 10.07
N ASN A 64 -12.60 3.19 10.79
CA ASN A 64 -12.97 3.35 12.20
C ASN A 64 -11.76 3.58 13.11
N ASP A 65 -10.62 2.99 12.75
CA ASP A 65 -9.40 2.90 13.55
C ASP A 65 -8.10 3.10 12.72
N PHE A 66 -8.20 3.40 11.43
CA PHE A 66 -7.06 3.66 10.56
C PHE A 66 -7.26 4.89 9.68
N ILE A 67 -6.14 5.45 9.21
CA ILE A 67 -6.08 6.37 8.08
C ILE A 67 -5.02 5.88 7.11
N THR A 68 -5.34 5.87 5.82
CA THR A 68 -4.43 5.51 4.74
C THR A 68 -4.35 6.67 3.75
N PHE A 69 -3.14 7.15 3.46
CA PHE A 69 -2.90 7.93 2.25
C PHE A 69 -2.51 6.98 1.12
N HIS A 70 -3.09 7.17 -0.05
CA HIS A 70 -2.80 6.39 -1.26
C HIS A 70 -2.72 7.31 -2.47
N THR A 71 -1.90 6.94 -3.46
CA THR A 71 -1.79 7.68 -4.72
C THR A 71 -1.44 6.75 -5.87
N THR A 72 -1.97 7.06 -7.07
CA THR A 72 -1.58 6.44 -8.34
C THR A 72 -0.59 7.30 -9.14
N ASP A 73 -0.35 8.53 -8.69
CA ASP A 73 0.59 9.50 -9.27
C ASP A 73 1.80 9.68 -8.34
N TYR A 74 2.41 8.55 -7.98
CA TYR A 74 3.63 8.54 -7.18
C TYR A 74 4.82 9.00 -8.03
N ASP A 75 5.48 10.06 -7.58
CA ASP A 75 6.77 10.54 -8.10
C ASP A 75 7.93 10.06 -7.21
N ASN A 76 7.95 10.53 -5.95
CA ASN A 76 8.95 10.12 -4.98
C ASN A 76 8.41 10.19 -3.53
N HIS A 77 9.22 9.77 -2.57
CA HIS A 77 8.79 9.62 -1.17
C HIS A 77 8.50 10.95 -0.46
N VAL A 78 9.10 12.06 -0.89
CA VAL A 78 8.98 13.35 -0.19
C VAL A 78 7.55 13.88 -0.20
N PRO A 79 6.88 14.11 -1.36
CA PRO A 79 5.49 14.56 -1.39
C PRO A 79 4.52 13.49 -0.88
N PHE A 80 4.87 12.21 -1.05
CA PHE A 80 4.07 11.09 -0.57
C PHE A 80 3.99 11.06 0.97
N ILE A 81 5.15 11.07 1.66
CA ILE A 81 5.20 11.07 3.12
C ILE A 81 4.63 12.38 3.67
N SER A 82 4.92 13.52 3.04
CA SER A 82 4.34 14.81 3.45
C SER A 82 2.81 14.79 3.44
N SER A 83 2.20 14.23 2.39
CA SER A 83 0.73 14.08 2.31
C SER A 83 0.19 13.12 3.36
N LEU A 84 0.86 11.99 3.59
CA LEU A 84 0.49 11.05 4.66
C LEU A 84 0.50 11.73 6.04
N ILE A 85 1.57 12.48 6.35
CA ILE A 85 1.73 13.21 7.60
C ILE A 85 0.67 14.31 7.75
N LEU A 86 0.35 15.03 6.67
CA LEU A 86 -0.75 16.00 6.66
C LEU A 86 -2.08 15.37 7.07
N GLY A 87 -2.47 14.24 6.46
CA GLY A 87 -3.73 13.56 6.81
C GLY A 87 -3.73 13.07 8.26
N LEU A 88 -2.63 12.44 8.68
CA LEU A 88 -2.46 11.99 10.05
C LEU A 88 -2.55 13.15 11.05
N SER A 89 -1.96 14.31 10.75
CA SER A 89 -2.01 15.47 11.65
C SER A 89 -3.45 15.92 11.90
N LYS A 90 -4.32 15.92 10.88
CA LYS A 90 -5.75 16.26 11.05
C LYS A 90 -6.45 15.22 11.93
N VAL A 91 -6.17 13.92 11.75
CA VAL A 91 -6.73 12.88 12.63
C VAL A 91 -6.28 13.07 14.08
N LEU A 92 -5.00 13.37 14.31
CA LEU A 92 -4.47 13.64 15.65
C LEU A 92 -5.10 14.88 16.29
N GLU A 93 -5.37 15.92 15.50
CA GLU A 93 -6.00 17.16 15.95
C GLU A 93 -7.46 16.95 16.40
N PHE A 94 -8.27 16.30 15.56
CA PHE A 94 -9.72 16.17 15.80
C PHE A 94 -10.09 14.94 16.63
N ALA A 95 -9.57 13.76 16.28
CA ALA A 95 -9.93 12.50 16.93
C ALA A 95 -9.09 12.21 18.19
N LYS A 96 -7.88 12.78 18.29
CA LYS A 96 -6.98 12.68 19.45
C LYS A 96 -6.82 11.25 19.97
N PRO A 97 -6.44 10.27 19.11
CA PRO A 97 -6.18 8.92 19.58
C PRO A 97 -5.07 8.92 20.63
N SER A 98 -5.10 7.96 21.55
CA SER A 98 -4.10 7.87 22.63
C SER A 98 -2.84 7.10 22.22
N LEU A 99 -2.91 6.29 21.16
CA LEU A 99 -1.80 5.48 20.67
C LEU A 99 -1.95 5.22 19.17
N VAL A 100 -0.83 4.85 18.54
CA VAL A 100 -0.78 4.24 17.20
C VAL A 100 -0.42 2.77 17.36
N SER A 101 -1.18 1.87 16.74
CA SER A 101 -0.98 0.41 16.86
C SER A 101 -0.17 -0.19 15.71
N ARG A 102 -0.17 0.47 14.54
CA ARG A 102 0.51 0.01 13.33
C ARG A 102 0.90 1.19 12.45
N ILE A 103 2.07 1.12 11.83
CA ILE A 103 2.54 2.04 10.79
C ILE A 103 3.03 1.18 9.63
N GLY A 104 2.63 1.50 8.41
CA GLY A 104 3.04 0.73 7.23
C GLY A 104 3.12 1.57 5.96
N LEU A 105 3.82 1.01 4.98
CA LEU A 105 4.02 1.53 3.64
C LEU A 105 3.88 0.39 2.64
N ARG A 106 3.12 0.58 1.57
CA ARG A 106 3.01 -0.38 0.48
C ARG A 106 3.29 0.30 -0.86
N TYR A 107 4.17 -0.30 -1.65
CA TYR A 107 4.56 0.16 -2.98
C TYR A 107 4.25 -0.92 -4.02
N LEU A 108 3.78 -0.49 -5.19
CA LEU A 108 3.54 -1.33 -6.35
C LEU A 108 4.35 -0.81 -7.52
N ASP A 109 5.45 -1.50 -7.85
CA ASP A 109 6.32 -1.12 -8.96
C ASP A 109 6.04 -2.02 -10.17
N ALA A 110 5.54 -1.43 -11.25
CA ALA A 110 5.24 -2.14 -12.48
C ALA A 110 6.51 -2.40 -13.30
N VAL A 111 6.79 -3.67 -13.59
CA VAL A 111 7.80 -4.11 -14.54
C VAL A 111 7.09 -4.50 -15.82
N PHE A 112 7.18 -3.63 -16.84
CA PHE A 112 6.44 -3.78 -18.09
C PHE A 112 7.42 -3.77 -19.29
N PRO A 113 8.09 -4.91 -19.60
CA PRO A 113 9.18 -5.00 -20.61
C PRO A 113 8.76 -4.63 -22.04
N GLU A 114 9.58 -3.94 -22.82
CA GLU A 114 9.30 -3.72 -24.26
C GLU A 114 9.24 -5.03 -25.07
N LYS A 115 8.79 -4.97 -26.33
CA LYS A 115 8.49 -6.18 -27.15
C LYS A 115 9.70 -7.12 -27.35
N SER A 116 10.93 -6.60 -27.27
CA SER A 116 12.16 -7.39 -27.36
C SER A 116 12.75 -7.77 -26.01
N GLU A 117 12.16 -7.32 -24.91
CA GLU A 117 12.66 -7.50 -23.55
C GLU A 117 11.82 -8.52 -22.78
N THR A 118 12.38 -9.10 -21.72
CA THR A 118 11.69 -10.06 -20.84
C THR A 118 11.69 -9.57 -19.40
N ILE A 119 10.76 -10.08 -18.59
CA ILE A 119 10.68 -9.75 -17.15
C ILE A 119 12.00 -10.11 -16.45
N GLU A 120 12.59 -11.24 -16.83
CA GLU A 120 13.83 -11.79 -16.26
C GLU A 120 15.03 -10.87 -16.50
N GLN A 121 15.01 -10.03 -17.54
CA GLN A 121 16.04 -9.00 -17.71
C GLN A 121 15.93 -7.89 -16.67
N TYR A 122 14.75 -7.63 -16.11
CA TYR A 122 14.53 -6.57 -15.12
C TYR A 122 14.71 -7.02 -13.67
N LEU A 123 14.58 -8.31 -13.41
CA LEU A 123 14.64 -8.88 -12.06
C LEU A 123 15.94 -9.65 -11.83
N VAL A 124 16.38 -9.72 -10.57
CA VAL A 124 17.47 -10.64 -10.18
C VAL A 124 17.05 -12.10 -10.38
N LYS A 125 18.03 -12.99 -10.58
CA LYS A 125 17.80 -14.40 -10.92
C LYS A 125 16.94 -15.14 -9.88
N GLU A 126 17.04 -14.75 -8.62
CA GLU A 126 16.30 -15.31 -7.49
C GLU A 126 14.78 -15.09 -7.60
N LEU A 127 14.35 -14.15 -8.44
CA LEU A 127 12.95 -13.80 -8.69
C LEU A 127 12.46 -14.29 -10.06
N HIS A 128 13.26 -15.08 -10.78
CA HIS A 128 12.86 -15.63 -12.07
C HIS A 128 11.80 -16.72 -11.91
N GLY A 129 11.83 -17.44 -10.80
CA GLY A 129 10.96 -18.58 -10.53
C GLY A 129 11.52 -19.87 -11.14
N VAL A 130 10.68 -20.90 -11.24
CA VAL A 130 11.05 -22.20 -11.82
C VAL A 130 10.59 -22.27 -13.27
N ASP A 131 11.52 -22.57 -14.17
CA ASP A 131 11.21 -22.85 -15.57
C ASP A 131 10.92 -24.35 -15.75
N PHE A 132 9.66 -24.67 -16.07
CA PHE A 132 9.22 -26.04 -16.37
C PHE A 132 9.22 -26.36 -17.88
N GLY A 133 9.64 -25.42 -18.74
CA GLY A 133 9.54 -25.53 -20.20
C GLY A 133 8.11 -25.41 -20.74
N TRP A 134 7.19 -24.87 -19.94
CA TRP A 134 5.79 -24.64 -20.30
C TRP A 134 5.51 -23.14 -20.42
N THR A 135 4.46 -22.79 -21.18
CA THR A 135 4.02 -21.40 -21.30
C THR A 135 3.46 -20.90 -19.96
N PRO A 136 4.10 -19.92 -19.28
CA PRO A 136 3.60 -19.38 -18.03
C PRO A 136 2.32 -18.57 -18.28
N ILE A 137 1.33 -18.74 -17.40
CA ILE A 137 0.09 -17.92 -17.40
C ILE A 137 0.18 -16.86 -16.31
N GLN A 138 0.56 -17.27 -15.11
CA GLN A 138 0.76 -16.42 -13.95
C GLN A 138 1.68 -17.11 -12.93
N SER A 139 2.33 -16.32 -12.08
CA SER A 139 3.01 -16.80 -10.88
C SER A 139 2.99 -15.73 -9.80
N ILE A 140 3.01 -16.17 -8.54
CA ILE A 140 3.17 -15.32 -7.37
C ILE A 140 4.29 -15.93 -6.52
N GLN A 141 5.30 -15.13 -6.21
CA GLN A 141 6.32 -15.47 -5.22
C GLN A 141 6.18 -14.50 -4.05
N GLU A 142 6.00 -15.02 -2.84
CA GLU A 142 5.92 -14.23 -1.61
C GLU A 142 7.11 -14.58 -0.71
N SER A 143 7.65 -13.57 -0.02
CA SER A 143 8.64 -13.75 1.03
C SER A 143 8.41 -12.72 2.13
N VAL A 144 8.57 -13.16 3.38
CA VAL A 144 8.42 -12.32 4.56
C VAL A 144 9.76 -12.20 5.26
N TYR A 145 10.15 -10.97 5.56
CA TYR A 145 11.42 -10.63 6.18
C TYR A 145 11.19 -9.84 7.45
N GLN A 146 11.99 -10.13 8.47
CA GLN A 146 12.10 -9.29 9.64
C GLN A 146 13.13 -8.19 9.36
N THR A 147 12.78 -6.94 9.68
CA THR A 147 13.63 -5.77 9.45
C THR A 147 13.94 -5.07 10.77
N CYS A 148 15.06 -4.36 10.80
CA CYS A 148 15.41 -3.46 11.90
C CYS A 148 15.15 -2.02 11.46
N VAL A 149 14.26 -1.33 12.17
CA VAL A 149 13.84 0.05 11.90
C VAL A 149 13.75 0.83 13.21
N GLU A 150 13.57 2.15 13.17
CA GLU A 150 13.59 3.01 14.36
C GLU A 150 12.83 4.32 14.07
N PRO A 151 12.42 5.14 15.06
CA PRO A 151 12.76 5.12 16.49
C PRO A 151 11.72 4.50 17.44
N LEU A 152 10.48 4.26 16.99
CA LEU A 152 9.38 3.86 17.86
C LEU A 152 9.35 2.35 18.10
N ILE A 153 9.51 1.56 17.04
CA ILE A 153 9.52 0.10 17.08
C ILE A 153 10.76 -0.37 16.33
N SER A 154 11.54 -1.22 16.99
CA SER A 154 12.78 -1.76 16.43
C SER A 154 12.56 -2.87 15.41
N ASN A 155 11.46 -3.63 15.59
CA ASN A 155 11.19 -4.84 14.84
C ASN A 155 10.09 -4.63 13.79
N GLY A 156 10.47 -4.53 12.51
CA GLY A 156 9.55 -4.42 11.39
C GLY A 156 9.39 -5.73 10.61
N PHE A 157 8.39 -5.74 9.74
CA PHE A 157 8.06 -6.87 8.87
C PHE A 157 7.85 -6.38 7.44
N MET A 158 8.64 -6.89 6.52
CA MET A 158 8.50 -6.63 5.09
C MET A 158 7.97 -7.87 4.39
N VAL A 159 6.87 -7.72 3.68
CA VAL A 159 6.34 -8.71 2.76
C VAL A 159 6.66 -8.26 1.34
N SER A 160 7.39 -9.09 0.62
CA SER A 160 7.74 -8.89 -0.79
C SER A 160 6.96 -9.89 -1.63
N ARG A 161 6.21 -9.41 -2.62
CA ARG A 161 5.49 -10.23 -3.58
C ARG A 161 5.88 -9.86 -5.01
N ILE A 162 6.21 -10.87 -5.81
CA ILE A 162 6.40 -10.70 -7.25
C ILE A 162 5.23 -11.38 -7.94
N HIS A 163 4.34 -10.57 -8.49
CA HIS A 163 3.24 -11.06 -9.32
C HIS A 163 3.69 -11.04 -10.77
N LYS A 164 3.78 -12.19 -11.44
CA LYS A 164 3.94 -12.25 -12.90
C LYS A 164 2.64 -12.71 -13.51
N MET A 165 2.16 -12.05 -14.55
CA MET A 165 0.94 -12.47 -15.23
C MET A 165 0.92 -12.06 -16.69
N ASN A 166 0.23 -12.86 -17.52
CA ASN A 166 -0.10 -12.49 -18.88
C ASN A 166 -1.42 -11.72 -18.90
N GLY A 167 -1.37 -10.42 -19.18
CA GLY A 167 -2.53 -9.57 -18.99
C GLY A 167 -2.30 -8.13 -19.38
N GLN A 168 -3.34 -7.33 -19.20
CA GLN A 168 -3.16 -5.89 -19.04
C GLN A 168 -2.63 -5.61 -17.63
N LEU A 169 -1.85 -4.55 -17.47
CA LEU A 169 -1.40 -4.12 -16.16
C LEU A 169 -2.61 -3.74 -15.30
N GLY A 170 -2.60 -4.19 -14.06
CA GLY A 170 -3.68 -3.95 -13.10
C GLY A 170 -3.16 -3.98 -11.67
N PHE A 171 -4.06 -3.79 -10.71
CA PHE A 171 -3.74 -3.92 -9.30
C PHE A 171 -3.68 -5.41 -8.89
N PRO A 172 -2.87 -5.77 -7.88
CA PRO A 172 -2.96 -7.06 -7.21
C PRO A 172 -4.40 -7.35 -6.76
N PRO A 173 -4.85 -8.62 -6.77
CA PRO A 173 -6.25 -8.98 -6.53
C PRO A 173 -6.75 -8.66 -5.12
N ASP A 174 -5.85 -8.48 -4.16
CA ASP A 174 -6.15 -8.06 -2.78
C ASP A 174 -6.28 -6.54 -2.61
N MET A 175 -5.99 -5.75 -3.65
CA MET A 175 -6.03 -4.29 -3.60
C MET A 175 -7.20 -3.72 -4.38
N ILE A 176 -7.96 -2.84 -3.71
CA ILE A 176 -9.02 -2.04 -4.31
C ILE A 176 -8.52 -0.59 -4.41
N PRO A 177 -8.57 0.08 -5.58
CA PRO A 177 -8.03 1.42 -5.76
C PRO A 177 -8.85 2.53 -5.08
N ASN A 178 -9.99 2.19 -4.47
CA ASN A 178 -10.77 3.07 -3.60
C ASN A 178 -11.09 4.43 -4.28
N GLY A 179 -11.60 4.37 -5.51
CA GLY A 179 -12.02 5.56 -6.26
C GLY A 179 -10.90 6.32 -6.98
N LEU A 180 -9.63 5.91 -6.82
CA LEU A 180 -8.51 6.44 -7.59
C LEU A 180 -8.45 5.84 -9.00
N LEU A 181 -7.99 6.65 -9.94
CA LEU A 181 -7.79 6.27 -11.34
C LEU A 181 -6.28 6.05 -11.59
N PRO A 182 -5.89 5.01 -12.33
CA PRO A 182 -4.49 4.82 -12.72
C PRO A 182 -4.05 5.90 -13.70
N LEU A 183 -2.77 6.28 -13.68
CA LEU A 183 -2.19 7.15 -14.72
C LEU A 183 -2.34 6.51 -16.10
N PRO A 184 -2.37 7.32 -17.19
CA PRO A 184 -2.49 6.81 -18.56
C PRO A 184 -1.48 5.71 -18.90
N ARG A 185 -0.23 5.84 -18.43
CA ARG A 185 0.86 4.85 -18.63
C ARG A 185 0.60 3.48 -17.98
N PHE A 186 -0.31 3.42 -17.00
CA PHE A 186 -0.72 2.20 -16.31
C PHE A 186 -2.13 1.74 -16.68
N SER A 187 -2.77 2.42 -17.63
CA SER A 187 -4.14 2.14 -18.06
C SER A 187 -4.16 1.64 -19.50
N ASN A 188 -5.08 0.72 -19.84
CA ASN A 188 -5.27 0.22 -21.20
C ASN A 188 -3.97 -0.30 -21.86
N THR A 189 -3.08 -0.90 -21.07
CA THR A 189 -1.82 -1.42 -21.59
C THR A 189 -2.07 -2.56 -22.60
N GLU A 190 -1.10 -2.79 -23.48
CA GLU A 190 -1.10 -4.00 -24.32
C GLU A 190 -1.18 -5.26 -23.43
N HIS A 191 -1.82 -6.31 -23.94
CA HIS A 191 -1.83 -7.61 -23.28
C HIS A 191 -0.48 -8.28 -23.44
N ARG A 192 0.27 -8.45 -22.35
CA ARG A 192 1.56 -9.14 -22.36
C ARG A 192 1.96 -9.64 -20.97
N MET A 193 2.96 -10.51 -20.97
CA MET A 193 3.66 -10.88 -19.73
C MET A 193 4.30 -9.65 -19.11
N HIS A 194 3.96 -9.40 -17.86
CA HIS A 194 4.54 -8.35 -17.05
C HIS A 194 4.69 -8.82 -15.59
N ALA A 195 5.35 -8.00 -14.77
CA ALA A 195 5.41 -8.22 -13.35
C ALA A 195 5.04 -6.98 -12.53
N ILE A 196 4.64 -7.21 -11.30
CA ILE A 196 4.44 -6.19 -10.26
C ILE A 196 5.30 -6.61 -9.08
N ILE A 197 6.20 -5.73 -8.67
CA ILE A 197 6.93 -5.83 -7.42
C ILE A 197 6.06 -5.13 -6.37
N ASP A 198 5.47 -5.91 -5.47
CA ASP A 198 4.65 -5.41 -4.36
C ASP A 198 5.44 -5.54 -3.05
N THR A 199 5.77 -4.40 -2.46
CA THR A 199 6.51 -4.35 -1.19
C THR A 199 5.63 -3.71 -0.13
N ASP A 200 5.23 -4.48 0.88
CA ASP A 200 4.47 -4.04 2.05
C ASP A 200 5.35 -4.12 3.30
N HIS A 201 5.71 -2.98 3.87
CA HIS A 201 6.59 -2.89 5.03
C HIS A 201 5.91 -2.18 6.19
N TYR A 202 5.88 -2.81 7.36
CA TYR A 202 5.18 -2.28 8.51
C TYR A 202 5.84 -2.62 9.85
N VAL A 203 5.43 -1.89 10.88
CA VAL A 203 5.65 -2.20 12.30
C VAL A 203 4.32 -2.24 13.02
N GLU A 204 4.24 -3.08 14.05
CA GLU A 204 3.10 -3.16 14.96
C GLU A 204 3.57 -3.03 16.40
N GLY A 205 2.74 -2.41 17.24
CA GLY A 205 3.02 -2.22 18.65
C GLY A 205 2.36 -0.97 19.19
N ASN A 206 2.49 -0.74 20.50
CA ASN A 206 1.95 0.44 21.15
C ASN A 206 2.92 1.61 20.99
N MET A 207 2.61 2.53 20.08
CA MET A 207 3.44 3.69 19.77
C MET A 207 2.80 4.99 20.22
N SER A 208 3.64 5.98 20.53
CA SER A 208 3.17 7.35 20.82
C SER A 208 2.55 8.00 19.58
N THR A 209 1.68 8.97 19.80
CA THR A 209 1.10 9.83 18.74
C THR A 209 1.95 11.05 18.38
N ASP A 210 3.23 11.06 18.76
CA ASP A 210 4.17 12.11 18.36
C ASP A 210 4.42 12.05 16.85
N LEU A 211 3.94 13.07 16.14
CA LEU A 211 3.99 13.13 14.68
C LEU A 211 5.42 13.09 14.13
N GLN A 212 6.38 13.70 14.82
CA GLN A 212 7.78 13.72 14.38
C GLN A 212 8.44 12.35 14.53
N LEU A 213 8.12 11.62 15.61
CA LEU A 213 8.60 10.25 15.78
C LEU A 213 7.96 9.28 14.78
N ILE A 214 6.68 9.47 14.46
CA ILE A 214 5.97 8.70 13.44
C ILE A 214 6.58 8.94 12.06
N GLU A 215 6.83 10.20 11.69
CA GLU A 215 7.47 10.54 10.41
C GLU A 215 8.86 9.89 10.29
N LYS A 216 9.68 9.94 11.34
CA LYS A 216 10.98 9.25 11.37
C LYS A 216 10.85 7.73 11.23
N GLN A 217 9.85 7.12 11.87
CA GLN A 217 9.57 5.68 11.72
C GLN A 217 9.19 5.35 10.27
N ILE A 218 8.34 6.16 9.64
CA ILE A 218 7.94 5.98 8.22
C ILE A 218 9.16 6.10 7.29
N LEU A 219 10.03 7.09 7.51
CA LEU A 219 11.27 7.24 6.74
C LEU A 219 12.22 6.05 6.92
N SER A 220 12.32 5.51 8.13
CA SER A 220 13.08 4.28 8.41
C SER A 220 12.50 3.06 7.66
N LEU A 221 11.17 2.91 7.66
CA LEU A 221 10.49 1.89 6.85
C LEU A 221 10.79 2.07 5.36
N HIS A 222 10.67 3.29 4.84
CA HIS A 222 10.91 3.62 3.43
C HIS A 222 12.35 3.29 3.01
N SER A 223 13.35 3.60 3.85
CA SER A 223 14.74 3.28 3.55
C SER A 223 14.96 1.78 3.31
N LYS A 224 14.26 0.91 4.06
CA LYS A 224 14.34 -0.53 3.85
C LYS A 224 13.58 -0.99 2.62
N VAL A 225 12.44 -0.38 2.31
CA VAL A 225 11.74 -0.65 1.03
C VAL A 225 12.65 -0.34 -0.15
N LYS A 226 13.35 0.81 -0.12
CA LYS A 226 14.29 1.19 -1.17
C LYS A 226 15.43 0.17 -1.32
N GLU A 227 16.05 -0.24 -0.21
CA GLU A 227 17.09 -1.27 -0.18
C GLU A 227 16.59 -2.58 -0.80
N ALA A 228 15.38 -3.02 -0.44
CA ALA A 228 14.78 -4.22 -1.00
C ALA A 228 14.52 -4.08 -2.50
N PHE A 229 13.93 -2.97 -2.96
CA PHE A 229 13.68 -2.72 -4.38
C PHE A 229 14.97 -2.76 -5.20
N GLU A 230 16.02 -2.08 -4.74
CA GLU A 230 17.34 -2.10 -5.39
C GLU A 230 17.94 -3.51 -5.46
N GLY A 231 17.72 -4.33 -4.43
CA GLY A 231 18.14 -5.74 -4.40
C GLY A 231 17.30 -6.68 -5.27
N MET A 232 16.08 -6.30 -5.64
CA MET A 232 15.17 -7.11 -6.47
C MET A 232 15.36 -6.86 -7.97
N VAL A 233 15.82 -5.67 -8.35
CA VAL A 233 15.96 -5.27 -9.75
C VAL A 233 17.39 -5.45 -10.26
N SER A 234 17.53 -5.75 -11.55
CA SER A 234 18.81 -5.94 -12.20
C SER A 234 19.50 -4.61 -12.57
N ASP A 235 20.77 -4.68 -12.95
CA ASP A 235 21.46 -3.51 -13.54
C ASP A 235 20.82 -3.05 -14.85
N PHE A 236 20.26 -3.99 -15.63
CA PHE A 236 19.54 -3.67 -16.85
C PHE A 236 18.30 -2.82 -16.56
N ALA A 237 17.52 -3.19 -15.54
CA ALA A 237 16.36 -2.39 -15.11
C ALA A 237 16.78 -0.97 -14.71
N ARG A 238 17.80 -0.85 -13.85
CA ARG A 238 18.33 0.45 -13.42
C ARG A 238 18.75 1.31 -14.61
N ALA A 239 19.52 0.75 -15.55
CA ALA A 239 19.95 1.46 -16.74
C ALA A 239 18.78 1.88 -17.66
N ARG A 240 17.68 1.14 -17.66
CA ARG A 240 16.50 1.42 -18.49
C ARG A 240 15.62 2.54 -17.93
N TRP A 241 15.60 2.70 -16.61
CA TRP A 241 14.76 3.68 -15.90
C TRP A 241 15.47 4.99 -15.57
N HIS A 242 16.80 5.04 -15.75
CA HIS A 242 17.63 6.25 -15.60
C HIS A 242 17.66 7.12 -16.86
#